data_AF-A0A1X0QT03-F1
#
_entry.id   AF-A0A1X0QT03-F1
#
_cell.length_a   1.000
_cell.length_b   1.000
_cell.length_c   1.000
_cell.angle_alpha   90.00
_cell.angle_beta   90.00
_cell.angle_gamma   90.00
#
_symmetry.space_group_name_H-M   'P 1'
#
loop_
_entity.id
_entity.type
_entity.pdbx_description
1 polymer ?
#
loop_
_entity_poly.entity_id
_entity_poly.type
_entity_poly.pdbx_seq_one_letter_code
_entity_poly.pdbx_strand_id
1 'polypeptide(L)' 'WKEAHQTRGAEYWPTQSPDLNPIEHVWAALGNLVKERRSEIRNIEKLSVVLREEWEKINPGLAACLVGSMKAR' A
#
# COMPACT_ATOMS: atom_id res chain seq x y z
N TRP A 1 0.83 -18.20 -17.72
CA TRP A 1 0.44 -17.83 -16.34
C TRP A 1 -0.57 -16.69 -16.30
N LYS A 2 -0.30 -15.51 -16.90
CA LYS A 2 -1.25 -14.37 -16.96
C LYS A 2 -2.58 -14.70 -17.65
N GLU A 3 -2.54 -15.41 -18.78
CA GLU A 3 -3.72 -15.87 -19.52
C GLU A 3 -4.60 -16.86 -18.74
N ALA A 4 -3.99 -17.67 -17.87
CA ALA A 4 -4.69 -18.68 -17.09
C ALA A 4 -5.51 -18.09 -15.92
N HIS A 5 -5.23 -16.84 -15.53
CA HIS A 5 -5.85 -16.20 -14.36
C HIS A 5 -6.80 -15.05 -14.73
N GLN A 6 -7.13 -14.84 -16.01
CA GLN A 6 -7.98 -13.72 -16.46
C GLN A 6 -7.60 -12.37 -15.82
N THR A 7 -6.31 -12.19 -15.53
CA THR A 7 -5.81 -10.92 -15.01
C THR A 7 -5.85 -9.94 -16.15
N ARG A 8 -6.80 -8.98 -16.10
CA ARG A 8 -6.87 -7.87 -17.05
C ARG A 8 -5.46 -7.28 -17.09
N GLY A 9 -4.83 -7.32 -18.27
CA GLY A 9 -3.38 -7.12 -18.41
C GLY A 9 -2.92 -5.91 -17.61
N ALA A 10 -1.79 -6.06 -16.90
CA ALA A 10 -1.17 -4.97 -16.14
C ALA A 10 -1.18 -3.71 -17.00
N GLU A 11 -2.04 -2.76 -16.63
CA GLU A 11 -2.20 -1.50 -17.33
C GLU A 11 -0.80 -0.92 -17.55
N TYR A 12 -0.50 -0.53 -18.79
CA TYR A 12 0.81 -0.06 -19.22
C TYR A 12 1.35 0.94 -18.19
N TRP A 13 2.33 0.50 -17.41
CA TRP A 13 2.95 1.33 -16.38
C TRP A 13 4.14 2.02 -16.99
N PRO A 14 4.13 3.35 -17.16
CA PRO A 14 5.33 4.06 -17.59
C PRO A 14 6.42 3.86 -16.55
N THR A 15 7.62 3.50 -17.01
CA THR A 15 8.81 3.36 -16.18
C THR A 15 9.04 4.66 -15.41
N GLN A 16 9.43 4.57 -14.13
CA GLN A 16 9.69 5.73 -13.26
C GLN A 16 8.47 6.62 -12.91
N SER A 17 7.25 6.09 -12.92
CA SER A 17 6.06 6.82 -12.42
C SER A 17 5.57 6.24 -11.08
N PRO A 18 6.23 6.55 -9.95
CA PRO A 18 5.75 6.17 -8.62
C PRO A 18 4.44 6.89 -8.27
N ASP A 19 4.19 8.06 -8.87
CA ASP A 19 3.02 8.91 -8.63
C ASP A 19 1.71 8.27 -9.09
N LEU A 20 1.82 7.37 -10.06
CA LEU A 20 0.69 6.61 -10.50
C LEU A 20 0.49 5.40 -9.59
N ASN A 21 1.43 4.94 -8.75
CA ASN A 21 1.35 3.57 -8.23
C ASN A 21 0.51 3.57 -6.94
N PRO A 22 -0.72 3.02 -6.93
CA PRO A 22 -1.59 3.12 -5.78
C PRO A 22 -0.99 2.41 -4.56
N ILE A 23 -0.10 1.44 -4.77
CA ILE A 23 0.59 0.75 -3.68
C ILE A 23 1.61 1.65 -2.96
N GLU A 24 2.25 2.60 -3.65
CA GLU A 24 3.22 3.53 -3.03
C GLU A 24 2.51 4.43 -2.01
N HIS A 25 1.30 4.87 -2.32
CA HIS A 25 0.48 5.65 -1.40
C HIS A 25 0.06 4.83 -0.15
N VAL A 26 -0.26 3.55 -0.32
CA VAL A 26 -0.55 2.65 0.81
C VAL A 26 0.69 2.42 1.67
N TRP A 27 1.86 2.23 1.05
CA TRP A 27 3.13 2.10 1.77
C TRP A 27 3.50 3.36 2.53
N ALA A 28 3.27 4.55 1.96
CA ALA A 28 3.50 5.82 2.63
C ALA A 28 2.58 5.97 3.86
N ALA A 29 1.29 5.63 3.73
CA ALA A 29 0.35 5.65 4.84
C ALA A 29 0.76 4.68 5.96
N LEU A 30 1.10 3.44 5.61
CA LEU A 30 1.57 2.44 6.56
C LEU A 30 2.86 2.89 7.26
N GLY A 31 3.81 3.45 6.51
CA GLY A 31 5.07 3.97 7.04
C GLY A 31 4.87 5.08 8.07
N ASN A 32 3.86 5.93 7.89
CA ASN A 32 3.50 6.96 8.86
C ASN A 32 2.90 6.37 10.14
N LEU A 33 1.96 5.41 10.02
CA LEU A 33 1.37 4.72 11.17
C LEU A 33 2.43 3.97 12.01
N VAL A 34 3.35 3.28 11.34
CA VAL A 34 4.46 2.58 12.00
C VAL A 34 5.44 3.56 12.67
N LYS A 35 5.67 4.75 12.09
CA LYS A 35 6.50 5.80 12.70
C LYS A 35 5.90 6.31 14.00
N GLU A 36 4.59 6.46 14.10
CA GLU A 36 3.92 6.88 15.34
C GLU A 36 4.15 5.88 16.48
N ARG A 37 4.25 4.59 16.17
CA ARG A 37 4.48 3.50 17.13
C ARG A 37 5.94 3.08 17.24
N ARG A 38 6.88 3.88 16.71
CA ARG A 38 8.31 3.55 16.68
C ARG A 38 8.89 3.26 18.06
N SER A 39 8.39 3.92 19.11
CA SER A 39 8.80 3.69 20.50
C SER A 39 8.44 2.30 21.04
N GLU A 40 7.41 1.65 20.49
CA GLU A 40 6.98 0.29 20.85
C GLU A 40 7.82 -0.78 20.14
N ILE A 41 8.44 -0.43 19.01
CA ILE A 41 9.18 -1.36 18.15
C ILE A 41 10.62 -1.47 18.65
N ARG A 42 10.88 -2.51 19.43
CA ARG A 42 12.21 -2.81 19.99
C ARG A 42 12.93 -3.98 19.31
N ASN A 43 12.20 -4.76 18.50
CA ASN A 43 12.73 -5.90 17.77
C ASN A 43 11.86 -6.18 16.52
N ILE A 44 12.35 -7.08 15.66
CA ILE A 44 11.71 -7.48 14.40
C ILE A 44 10.35 -8.15 14.61
N GLU A 45 10.20 -8.92 15.69
CA GLU A 45 8.94 -9.60 16.01
C GLU A 45 7.84 -8.58 16.31
N LYS A 46 8.16 -7.58 17.14
CA LYS A 46 7.24 -6.49 17.47
C LYS A 46 6.94 -5.61 16.26
N LEU A 47 7.93 -5.36 15.40
CA LEU A 47 7.70 -4.68 14.12
C LEU A 47 6.68 -5.45 13.27
N SER A 48 6.79 -6.77 13.19
CA SER A 48 5.88 -7.61 12.40
C SER A 48 4.45 -7.59 12.94
N VAL A 49 4.30 -7.57 14.27
CA VAL A 49 2.99 -7.43 14.94
C VAL A 49 2.39 -6.06 14.66
N VAL A 50 3.15 -4.98 14.90
CA VAL A 50 2.68 -3.60 14.67
C VAL A 50 2.30 -3.40 13.21
N LEU A 51 3.12 -3.88 12.27
CA LEU A 51 2.80 -3.82 10.84
C LEU A 51 1.46 -4.47 10.52
N ARG A 52 1.18 -5.65 11.09
CA ARG A 52 -0.09 -6.35 10.87
C ARG A 52 -1.26 -5.59 11.48
N GLU A 53 -1.12 -5.10 12.70
CA GLU A 53 -2.15 -4.30 13.38
C GLU A 53 -2.46 -3.00 12.62
N GLU A 54 -1.45 -2.27 12.15
CA GLU A 54 -1.65 -1.05 11.37
C GLU A 54 -2.19 -1.35 9.96
N TRP A 55 -1.78 -2.48 9.36
CA TRP A 55 -2.30 -2.90 8.06
C TRP A 55 -3.80 -3.19 8.11
N GLU A 56 -4.30 -3.88 9.13
CA GLU A 56 -5.73 -4.15 9.31
C GLU A 56 -6.55 -2.87 9.55
N LYS A 57 -5.93 -1.80 10.08
CA LYS A 57 -6.58 -0.49 10.24
C LYS A 57 -6.70 0.28 8.93
N ILE A 58 -5.88 -0.03 7.91
CA ILE A 58 -5.99 0.60 6.61
C ILE A 58 -7.27 0.11 5.95
N ASN A 59 -8.29 0.97 5.96
CA ASN A 59 -9.57 0.66 5.36
C ASN A 59 -9.40 0.36 3.86
N PRO A 60 -9.96 -0.73 3.31
CA PRO A 60 -9.94 -1.01 1.87
C PRO A 60 -10.56 0.13 1.03
N GLY A 61 -11.43 0.95 1.62
CA GLY A 61 -11.93 2.19 1.02
C GLY A 61 -10.85 3.26 0.79
N LEU A 62 -9.77 3.27 1.58
CA LEU A 62 -8.62 4.15 1.35
C LEU A 62 -7.92 3.77 0.04
N ALA A 63 -7.71 2.48 -0.21
CA ALA A 63 -7.15 1.99 -1.46
C ALA A 63 -8.06 2.33 -2.66
N ALA A 64 -9.38 2.20 -2.50
CA ALA A 64 -10.34 2.58 -3.54
C ALA A 64 -10.36 4.09 -3.82
N CYS A 65 -10.32 4.94 -2.78
CA CYS A 65 -10.21 6.39 -2.91
C CYS A 65 -8.89 6.81 -3.57
N LEU A 66 -7.78 6.15 -3.23
CA LEU A 66 -6.46 6.41 -3.83
C LEU A 66 -6.47 6.08 -5.32
N VAL A 67 -6.97 4.90 -5.71
CA VAL A 67 -7.16 4.51 -7.12
C VAL A 67 -8.09 5.49 -7.86
N GLY A 68 -9.15 5.98 -7.19
CA GLY A 68 -10.03 7.02 -7.73
C GLY A 68 -9.32 8.36 -7.94
N SER A 69 -8.50 8.79 -6.99
CA SER A 69 -7.74 10.06 -7.05
C SER A 69 -6.66 10.09 -8.13
N MET A 70 -6.16 8.91 -8.54
CA MET A 70 -5.20 8.78 -9.63
C MET A 70 -5.86 8.94 -11.01
N LYS A 71 -7.12 8.53 -11.19
CA LYS A 71 -7.87 8.73 -12.44
C LYS A 71 -8.24 10.20 -12.68
N ALA A 72 -8.22 11.01 -11.63
CA ALA A 72 -8.55 12.43 -11.67
C ALA A 72 -7.30 13.34 -11.85
N ARG A 73 -6.11 12.73 -12.02
CA ARG A 73 -4.84 13.44 -12.14
C ARG A 73 -4.31 13.41 -13.56
#